data_AF-A0A672ZWG1-F1
#
_entry.id   AF-A0A672ZWG1-F1
#
_cell.length_a   1.000
_cell.length_b   1.000
_cell.length_c   1.000
_cell.angle_alpha   90.00
_cell.angle_beta   90.00
_cell.angle_gamma   90.00
#
_symmetry.space_group_name_H-M   'P 1'
#
loop_
_entity.id
_entity.type
_entity.pdbx_description
1 polymer ?
#
loop_
_entity_poly.entity_id
_entity_poly.type
_entity_poly.pdbx_seq_one_letter_code
_entity_poly.pdbx_strand_id
1 'polypeptide(L)'
;MSSFYLNKNLHLQQGVETREDEEQSVKLAEILELLLAAGYFRARIKGLSPFDKVVGGMTWCITTCNFDIDVDLLFQENSTIGQKIALTEKIVSVLPKMKCPHRLEPHQIQGLDFIHIYPVIQWLVKRAIETREEMGDYVRAYSISQFQKTHILPEDEEFLQRKDKAVKAVLDVLEVYKPQRRYRRQKEAGELMDEESRVHSTLLEYDKLTTTQTHDNIHASLSSGCPAAPPGMSEVSEEDDLQAAEEVGTGKLTASAVGQIVGLQSEEIKQIASEYAGKQSELSSEERSERFGPLQQHRRAVASINKQIQDKTKQLEEVGTRWYWTVLLNDVVFCLCGRFFSVLEKLRSLVTMNENLKQQEQEFRTHCREEMTRLQQNIEELKTASGQDTDEDKVRLNIMTNGNELIDKQYNTDRDKLHKIRLLMARRNREIAILQRKIDEVPSRAELTQYQKRFIELYSQVSATHKETKQFFTLYNTLDDKKVYLEKEANLLNSIHDNFQQAMASSAAKEQFLRQMEQIVEGIKQNRIKMEKKKQENKMRRDQLNDEYLELLDKQRLYFKTVKDFKEECRKNEMLLSKLRAKGAS
;
A
#
# COMPACT_ATOMS: atom_id res chain seq x y z
N MET A 1 82.47 -21.92 40.35
CA MET A 1 82.08 -22.64 39.12
C MET A 1 80.58 -22.59 38.78
N SER A 2 79.67 -22.01 39.59
CA SER A 2 78.26 -21.83 39.20
C SER A 2 77.92 -20.54 38.45
N SER A 3 78.81 -19.54 38.43
CA SER A 3 78.52 -18.25 37.76
C SER A 3 78.78 -18.28 36.24
N PHE A 4 79.65 -19.18 35.75
CA PHE A 4 79.97 -19.28 34.32
C PHE A 4 78.94 -20.08 33.50
N TYR A 5 78.15 -20.97 34.11
CA TYR A 5 77.13 -21.75 33.41
C TYR A 5 75.78 -21.03 33.26
N LEU A 6 75.47 -20.02 34.10
CA LEU A 6 74.26 -19.23 33.91
C LEU A 6 74.35 -18.25 32.72
N ASN A 7 75.55 -17.72 32.44
CA ASN A 7 75.71 -16.70 31.40
C ASN A 7 75.71 -17.27 29.97
N LYS A 8 76.01 -18.57 29.81
CA LYS A 8 76.01 -19.22 28.48
C LYS A 8 74.60 -19.65 28.04
N ASN A 9 73.69 -19.92 28.96
CA ASN A 9 72.28 -20.19 28.65
C ASN A 9 71.47 -18.92 28.35
N LEU A 10 71.81 -17.77 28.96
CA LEU A 10 71.16 -16.50 28.60
C LEU A 10 71.48 -16.05 27.16
N HIS A 11 72.73 -16.23 26.70
CA HIS A 11 73.10 -15.85 25.34
C HIS A 11 72.61 -16.81 24.25
N LEU A 12 72.32 -18.07 24.56
CA LEU A 12 71.68 -18.99 23.61
C LEU A 12 70.15 -18.85 23.56
N GLN A 13 69.50 -18.39 24.63
CA GLN A 13 68.06 -18.03 24.58
C GLN A 13 67.81 -16.71 23.85
N GLN A 14 68.69 -15.70 24.02
CA GLN A 14 68.56 -14.41 23.33
C GLN A 14 68.68 -14.49 21.80
N GLY A 15 69.36 -15.51 21.23
CA GLY A 15 69.49 -15.66 19.78
C GLY A 15 68.34 -16.40 19.10
N VAL A 16 67.46 -17.05 19.88
CA VAL A 16 66.28 -17.78 19.38
C VAL A 16 65.01 -16.94 19.56
N GLU A 17 64.88 -16.22 20.69
CA GLU A 17 63.79 -15.24 20.89
C GLU A 17 63.81 -14.11 19.84
N THR A 18 64.99 -13.61 19.45
CA THR A 18 65.08 -12.54 18.44
C THR A 18 64.62 -12.95 17.04
N ARG A 19 64.73 -14.23 16.69
CA ARG A 19 64.27 -14.74 15.38
C ARG A 19 62.76 -14.88 15.31
N GLU A 20 62.12 -15.34 16.38
CA GLU A 20 60.66 -15.43 16.47
C GLU A 20 60.03 -14.03 16.49
N ASP A 21 60.66 -13.06 17.17
CA ASP A 21 60.26 -11.65 17.16
C ASP A 21 60.37 -10.98 15.78
N GLU A 22 61.40 -11.32 14.98
CA GLU A 22 61.58 -10.80 13.61
C GLU A 22 60.46 -11.29 12.68
N GLU A 23 60.11 -12.59 12.73
CA GLU A 23 59.03 -13.16 11.91
C GLU A 23 57.65 -12.59 12.29
N GLN A 24 57.40 -12.41 13.59
CA GLN A 24 56.17 -11.78 14.10
C GLN A 24 56.06 -10.31 13.69
N SER A 25 57.18 -9.58 13.66
CA SER A 25 57.25 -8.18 13.21
C SER A 25 56.95 -8.04 11.70
N VAL A 26 57.49 -8.95 10.88
CA VAL A 26 57.18 -9.00 9.44
C VAL A 26 55.69 -9.29 9.22
N LYS A 27 55.13 -10.27 9.93
CA LYS A 27 53.69 -10.59 9.85
C LYS A 27 52.80 -9.45 10.31
N LEU A 28 53.17 -8.73 11.37
CA LEU A 28 52.48 -7.53 11.79
C LEU A 28 52.47 -6.46 10.68
N ALA A 29 53.59 -6.23 10.00
CA ALA A 29 53.66 -5.27 8.90
C ALA A 29 52.71 -5.67 7.75
N GLU A 30 52.69 -6.95 7.36
CA GLU A 30 51.77 -7.47 6.34
C GLU A 30 50.29 -7.33 6.75
N ILE A 31 49.95 -7.58 8.03
CA ILE A 31 48.60 -7.37 8.57
C ILE A 31 48.19 -5.90 8.42
N LEU A 32 49.06 -4.97 8.81
CA LEU A 32 48.77 -3.54 8.75
C LEU A 32 48.60 -3.08 7.30
N GLU A 33 49.39 -3.60 6.37
CA GLU A 33 49.26 -3.30 4.95
C GLU A 33 47.93 -3.80 4.37
N LEU A 34 47.52 -5.03 4.69
CA LEU A 34 46.22 -5.57 4.28
C LEU A 34 45.04 -4.75 4.83
N LEU A 35 45.10 -4.35 6.10
CA LEU A 35 44.08 -3.50 6.72
C LEU A 35 44.05 -2.10 6.07
N LEU A 36 45.21 -1.52 5.73
CA LEU A 36 45.28 -0.24 5.04
C LEU A 36 44.69 -0.32 3.62
N ALA A 37 45.00 -1.39 2.87
CA ALA A 37 44.44 -1.65 1.55
C ALA A 37 42.90 -1.82 1.60
N ALA A 38 42.38 -2.40 2.69
CA ALA A 38 40.94 -2.53 2.92
C ALA A 38 40.24 -1.19 3.24
N GLY A 39 40.98 -0.17 3.68
CA GLY A 39 40.46 1.16 4.05
C GLY A 39 40.48 1.46 5.56
N TYR A 40 41.16 0.66 6.39
CA TYR A 40 41.33 0.91 7.82
C TYR A 40 42.56 1.79 8.10
N PHE A 41 42.40 3.10 8.03
CA PHE A 41 43.52 4.07 8.15
C PHE A 41 44.12 4.18 9.57
N ARG A 42 43.41 3.72 10.61
CA ARG A 42 43.90 3.78 12.01
C ARG A 42 45.13 2.89 12.24
N ALA A 43 45.37 1.89 11.38
CA ALA A 43 46.59 1.08 11.37
C ALA A 43 47.88 1.91 11.21
N ARG A 44 47.82 3.08 10.56
CA ARG A 44 48.99 3.95 10.28
C ARG A 44 49.40 4.84 11.46
N ILE A 45 48.59 4.95 12.51
CA ILE A 45 48.85 5.86 13.63
C ILE A 45 50.04 5.33 14.45
N LYS A 46 51.13 6.11 14.55
CA LYS A 46 52.38 5.68 15.22
C LYS A 46 52.27 5.60 16.75
N GLY A 47 51.23 6.18 17.35
CA GLY A 47 51.02 6.20 18.81
C GLY A 47 50.11 5.10 19.36
N LEU A 48 49.61 4.18 18.51
CA LEU A 48 48.69 3.12 18.91
C LEU A 48 49.44 1.78 19.08
N SER A 49 49.08 1.00 20.10
CA SER A 49 49.71 -0.31 20.34
C SER A 49 49.45 -1.29 19.17
N PRO A 50 50.36 -2.22 18.87
CA PRO A 50 50.14 -3.26 17.86
C PRO A 50 48.84 -4.04 18.10
N PHE A 51 48.55 -4.38 19.37
CA PHE A 51 47.28 -5.00 19.79
C PHE A 51 46.07 -4.20 19.34
N ASP A 52 46.04 -2.90 19.66
CA ASP A 52 44.90 -2.03 19.41
C ASP A 52 44.68 -1.80 17.90
N LYS A 53 45.76 -1.78 17.10
CA LYS A 53 45.68 -1.70 15.63
C LYS A 53 45.04 -2.94 15.03
N VAL A 54 45.47 -4.12 15.49
CA VAL A 54 45.01 -5.41 14.97
C VAL A 54 43.58 -5.71 15.42
N VAL A 55 43.29 -5.58 16.72
CA VAL A 55 41.95 -5.81 17.28
C VAL A 55 40.93 -4.78 16.78
N GLY A 56 41.35 -3.52 16.65
CA GLY A 56 40.53 -2.48 16.02
C GLY A 56 40.25 -2.76 14.54
N GLY A 57 41.25 -3.29 13.81
CA GLY A 57 41.10 -3.72 12.42
C GLY A 57 40.16 -4.92 12.26
N MET A 58 40.27 -5.93 13.12
CA MET A 58 39.36 -7.09 13.15
C MET A 58 37.92 -6.65 13.45
N THR A 59 37.74 -5.80 14.45
CA THR A 59 36.43 -5.23 14.81
C THR A 59 35.83 -4.46 13.64
N TRP A 60 36.62 -3.61 12.99
CA TRP A 60 36.17 -2.85 11.82
C TRP A 60 35.73 -3.76 10.67
N CYS A 61 36.51 -4.80 10.36
CA CYS A 61 36.13 -5.78 9.32
C CYS A 61 34.80 -6.47 9.66
N ILE A 62 34.60 -6.89 10.92
CA ILE A 62 33.37 -7.54 11.38
C ILE A 62 32.17 -6.59 11.23
N THR A 63 32.29 -5.33 11.67
CA THR A 63 31.21 -4.34 11.53
C THR A 63 30.88 -4.03 10.07
N THR A 64 31.88 -4.07 9.19
CA THR A 64 31.69 -3.77 7.76
C THR A 64 31.03 -4.93 7.01
N CYS A 65 31.21 -6.17 7.49
CA CYS A 65 30.56 -7.34 6.91
C CYS A 65 29.03 -7.40 7.15
N ASN A 66 28.45 -6.43 7.88
CA ASN A 66 27.00 -6.28 8.12
C ASN A 66 26.28 -7.57 8.52
N PHE A 67 26.96 -8.42 9.31
CA PHE A 67 26.33 -9.59 9.92
C PHE A 67 25.57 -9.15 11.17
N ASP A 68 24.35 -9.65 11.32
CA ASP A 68 23.46 -9.40 12.46
C ASP A 68 24.04 -10.07 13.71
N ILE A 69 24.98 -9.37 14.33
CA ILE A 69 25.72 -9.82 15.49
C ILE A 69 25.30 -8.90 16.64
N ASP A 70 24.51 -9.47 17.55
CA ASP A 70 23.99 -8.85 18.77
C ASP A 70 25.10 -8.68 19.83
N VAL A 71 26.25 -8.13 19.41
CA VAL A 71 27.43 -7.90 20.23
C VAL A 71 27.98 -6.54 19.89
N ASP A 72 27.79 -5.59 20.81
CA ASP A 72 28.31 -4.24 20.67
C ASP A 72 29.85 -4.28 20.81
N LEU A 73 30.55 -4.24 19.68
CA LEU A 73 32.01 -4.19 19.60
C LEU A 73 32.48 -2.73 19.74
N LEU A 74 32.09 -2.07 20.83
CA LEU A 74 32.54 -0.71 21.17
C LEU A 74 34.02 -0.74 21.54
N PHE A 75 34.88 -0.54 20.54
CA PHE A 75 36.30 -0.36 20.77
C PHE A 75 36.58 1.02 21.36
N GLN A 76 37.14 1.07 22.57
CA GLN A 76 37.64 2.29 23.21
C GLN A 76 39.17 2.25 23.27
N GLU A 77 39.81 3.34 22.84
CA GLU A 77 41.26 3.48 22.96
C GLU A 77 41.62 3.61 24.46
N ASN A 78 42.60 2.82 24.93
CA ASN A 78 43.04 2.73 26.33
C ASN A 78 42.13 1.93 27.29
N SER A 79 41.39 0.94 26.79
CA SER A 79 40.64 -0.01 27.65
C SER A 79 41.52 -0.74 28.67
N THR A 80 40.96 -0.98 29.86
CA THR A 80 41.62 -1.77 30.93
C THR A 80 41.90 -3.20 30.44
N ILE A 81 42.92 -3.85 31.01
CA ILE A 81 43.34 -5.21 30.59
C ILE A 81 42.15 -6.19 30.57
N GLY A 82 41.23 -6.08 31.55
CA GLY A 82 40.01 -6.89 31.61
C GLY A 82 39.00 -6.62 30.48
N GLN A 83 38.88 -5.36 30.03
CA GLN A 83 38.05 -5.01 28.87
C GLN A 83 38.67 -5.51 27.56
N LYS A 84 40.00 -5.48 27.43
CA LYS A 84 40.72 -6.05 26.28
C LYS A 84 40.52 -7.57 26.19
N ILE A 85 40.55 -8.26 27.34
CA ILE A 85 40.26 -9.70 27.44
C ILE A 85 38.82 -9.99 27.00
N ALA A 86 37.83 -9.29 27.56
CA ALA A 86 36.42 -9.49 27.22
C ALA A 86 36.09 -9.18 25.75
N LEU A 87 36.73 -8.15 25.16
CA LEU A 87 36.58 -7.84 23.74
C LEU A 87 37.15 -8.95 22.85
N THR A 88 38.30 -9.49 23.23
CA THR A 88 38.97 -10.57 22.50
C THR A 88 38.13 -11.85 22.49
N GLU A 89 37.56 -12.22 23.63
CA GLU A 89 36.64 -13.37 23.74
C GLU A 89 35.38 -13.18 22.89
N LYS A 90 34.83 -11.96 22.88
CA LYS A 90 33.69 -11.61 22.02
C LYS A 90 34.04 -11.77 20.54
N ILE A 91 35.19 -11.27 20.09
CA ILE A 91 35.64 -11.42 18.69
C ILE A 91 35.78 -12.90 18.32
N VAL A 92 36.42 -13.71 19.18
CA VAL A 92 36.58 -15.15 18.96
C VAL A 92 35.23 -15.87 18.92
N SER A 93 34.23 -15.44 19.68
CA SER A 93 32.87 -16.00 19.64
C SER A 93 32.11 -15.68 18.34
N VAL A 94 32.49 -14.61 17.64
CA VAL A 94 31.84 -14.12 16.41
C VAL A 94 32.41 -14.81 15.17
N LEU A 95 33.70 -15.13 15.14
CA LEU A 95 34.37 -15.75 13.99
C LEU A 95 33.70 -17.08 13.53
N PRO A 96 33.28 -18.00 14.42
CA PRO A 96 32.53 -19.20 14.02
C PRO A 96 31.15 -18.87 13.42
N LYS A 97 30.46 -17.83 13.92
CA LYS A 97 29.15 -17.42 13.39
C LYS A 97 29.26 -16.88 11.97
N MET A 98 30.37 -16.22 11.63
CA MET A 98 30.68 -15.76 10.28
C MET A 98 31.21 -16.87 9.35
N LYS A 99 31.32 -18.12 9.83
CA LYS A 99 31.89 -19.27 9.09
C LYS A 99 33.36 -19.07 8.69
N CYS A 100 34.16 -18.45 9.55
CA CYS A 100 35.61 -18.37 9.34
C CYS A 100 36.22 -19.78 9.44
N PRO A 101 37.05 -20.20 8.46
CA PRO A 101 37.68 -21.54 8.46
C PRO A 101 38.87 -21.66 9.43
N HIS A 102 39.41 -20.54 9.90
CA HIS A 102 40.57 -20.50 10.79
C HIS A 102 40.12 -20.39 12.25
N ARG A 103 40.66 -21.27 13.11
CA ARG A 103 40.41 -21.25 14.55
C ARG A 103 41.42 -20.33 15.24
N LEU A 104 40.92 -19.47 16.11
CA LEU A 104 41.71 -18.50 16.85
C LEU A 104 41.26 -18.54 18.31
N GLU A 105 42.21 -18.63 19.23
CA GLU A 105 41.94 -18.63 20.67
C GLU A 105 42.18 -17.24 21.29
N PRO A 106 41.48 -16.87 22.38
CA PRO A 106 41.65 -15.56 23.00
C PRO A 106 43.07 -15.27 23.48
N HIS A 107 43.81 -16.31 23.90
CA HIS A 107 45.20 -16.16 24.35
C HIS A 107 46.14 -15.77 23.20
N GLN A 108 45.84 -16.17 21.95
CA GLN A 108 46.70 -15.91 20.79
C GLN A 108 46.65 -14.43 20.38
N ILE A 109 45.48 -13.80 20.50
CA ILE A 109 45.32 -12.35 20.25
C ILE A 109 45.99 -11.53 21.37
N GLN A 110 45.87 -11.97 22.63
CA GLN A 110 46.52 -11.30 23.77
C GLN A 110 48.04 -11.48 23.78
N GLY A 111 48.51 -12.66 23.39
CA GLY A 111 49.93 -13.00 23.26
C GLY A 111 50.60 -12.43 22.01
N LEU A 112 49.89 -11.61 21.20
CA LEU A 112 50.41 -10.98 19.99
C LEU A 112 50.98 -11.97 18.96
N ASP A 113 50.34 -13.13 18.82
CA ASP A 113 50.76 -14.15 17.87
C ASP A 113 50.23 -13.84 16.45
N PHE A 114 50.90 -12.91 15.77
CA PHE A 114 50.56 -12.43 14.44
C PHE A 114 50.62 -13.51 13.35
N ILE A 115 51.38 -14.58 13.55
CA ILE A 115 51.43 -15.73 12.62
C ILE A 115 50.05 -16.38 12.50
N HIS A 116 49.38 -16.63 13.63
CA HIS A 116 48.06 -17.26 13.64
C HIS A 116 46.91 -16.27 13.40
N ILE A 117 47.12 -14.99 13.72
CA ILE A 117 46.14 -13.93 13.45
C ILE A 117 46.09 -13.57 11.96
N TYR A 118 47.22 -13.63 11.25
CA TYR A 118 47.32 -13.22 9.85
C TYR A 118 46.29 -13.89 8.92
N PRO A 119 46.12 -15.23 8.90
CA PRO A 119 45.12 -15.89 8.05
C PRO A 119 43.68 -15.44 8.36
N VAL A 120 43.36 -15.17 9.63
CA VAL A 120 42.04 -14.69 10.05
C VAL A 120 41.79 -13.29 9.50
N ILE A 121 42.78 -12.40 9.58
CA ILE A 121 42.66 -11.04 9.04
C ILE A 121 42.59 -11.04 7.53
N GLN A 122 43.40 -11.86 6.85
CA GLN A 122 43.34 -11.99 5.40
C GLN A 122 41.94 -12.41 4.94
N TRP A 123 41.33 -13.37 5.64
CA TRP A 123 39.96 -13.80 5.37
C TRP A 123 38.93 -12.70 5.66
N LEU A 124 39.05 -12.02 6.81
CA LEU A 124 38.15 -10.92 7.20
C LEU A 124 38.21 -9.74 6.23
N VAL A 125 39.41 -9.36 5.78
CA VAL A 125 39.61 -8.28 4.81
C VAL A 125 39.02 -8.66 3.46
N LYS A 126 39.27 -9.89 2.98
CA LYS A 126 38.67 -10.38 1.73
C LYS A 126 37.14 -10.30 1.80
N ARG A 127 36.56 -10.78 2.89
CA ARG A 127 35.11 -10.76 3.10
C ARG A 127 34.56 -9.32 3.18
N ALA A 128 35.25 -8.42 3.88
CA ALA A 128 34.83 -7.04 4.02
C ALA A 128 34.83 -6.28 2.66
N ILE A 129 35.79 -6.59 1.78
CA ILE A 129 35.85 -6.02 0.43
C ILE A 129 34.69 -6.55 -0.43
N GLU A 130 34.44 -7.87 -0.43
CA GLU A 130 33.34 -8.50 -1.16
C GLU A 130 31.98 -7.89 -0.74
N THR A 131 31.71 -7.78 0.57
CA THR A 131 30.47 -7.17 1.07
C THR A 131 30.35 -5.69 0.72
N ARG A 132 31.46 -4.96 0.64
CA ARG A 132 31.46 -3.55 0.22
C ARG A 132 31.19 -3.39 -1.26
N GLU A 133 31.63 -4.32 -2.10
CA GLU A 133 31.31 -4.34 -3.53
C GLU A 133 29.82 -4.64 -3.75
N GLU A 134 29.27 -5.62 -3.02
CA GLU A 134 27.83 -5.97 -3.08
C GLU A 134 26.92 -4.84 -2.57
N MET A 135 27.31 -4.17 -1.49
CA MET A 135 26.47 -3.15 -0.84
C MET A 135 26.82 -1.70 -1.27
N GLY A 136 27.88 -1.52 -2.05
CA GLY A 136 28.40 -0.20 -2.43
C GLY A 136 27.40 0.64 -3.22
N ASP A 137 26.73 0.03 -4.19
CA ASP A 137 25.69 0.68 -4.99
C ASP A 137 24.48 1.06 -4.15
N TYR A 138 24.09 0.21 -3.20
CA TYR A 138 23.00 0.49 -2.28
C TYR A 138 23.32 1.67 -1.37
N VAL A 139 24.50 1.68 -0.73
CA VAL A 139 24.92 2.78 0.15
C VAL A 139 25.02 4.07 -0.65
N ARG A 140 25.57 4.03 -1.88
CA ARG A 140 25.64 5.20 -2.76
C ARG A 140 24.24 5.72 -3.11
N ALA A 141 23.33 4.85 -3.53
CA ALA A 141 21.96 5.22 -3.86
C ALA A 141 21.22 5.79 -2.64
N TYR A 142 21.44 5.20 -1.45
CA TYR A 142 20.90 5.70 -0.20
C TYR A 142 21.45 7.09 0.15
N SER A 143 22.77 7.30 0.03
CA SER A 143 23.39 8.61 0.24
C SER A 143 22.86 9.66 -0.74
N ILE A 144 22.72 9.32 -2.02
CA ILE A 144 22.12 10.21 -3.03
C ILE A 144 20.68 10.54 -2.66
N SER A 145 19.87 9.56 -2.24
CA SER A 145 18.50 9.78 -1.81
C SER A 145 18.41 10.69 -0.58
N GLN A 146 19.29 10.51 0.41
CA GLN A 146 19.33 11.37 1.60
C GLN A 146 19.78 12.79 1.27
N PHE A 147 20.73 12.93 0.35
CA PHE A 147 21.16 14.23 -0.16
C PHE A 147 20.02 14.95 -0.91
N GLN A 148 19.36 14.26 -1.83
CA GLN A 148 18.25 14.78 -2.65
C GLN A 148 17.02 15.19 -1.82
N LYS A 149 16.83 14.68 -0.60
CA LYS A 149 15.76 15.13 0.31
C LYS A 149 15.97 16.55 0.83
N THR A 150 17.21 17.02 0.90
CA THR A 150 17.57 18.29 1.54
C THR A 150 18.16 19.30 0.56
N HIS A 151 18.77 18.82 -0.52
CA HIS A 151 19.44 19.63 -1.53
C HIS A 151 19.03 19.17 -2.93
N ILE A 152 18.70 20.14 -3.78
CA ILE A 152 18.35 19.93 -5.19
C ILE A 152 19.52 20.45 -6.02
N LEU A 153 19.98 19.68 -6.99
CA LEU A 153 21.03 20.13 -7.91
C LEU A 153 20.42 21.09 -8.95
N PRO A 154 21.16 22.11 -9.42
CA PRO A 154 20.68 23.00 -10.49
C PRO A 154 20.23 22.25 -11.76
N GLU A 155 20.89 21.14 -12.07
CA GLU A 155 20.56 20.25 -13.20
C GLU A 155 19.19 19.57 -13.03
N ASP A 156 18.78 19.27 -11.79
CA ASP A 156 17.48 18.67 -11.46
C ASP A 156 16.34 19.69 -11.63
N GLU A 157 16.56 20.97 -11.30
CA GLU A 157 15.58 22.04 -11.53
C GLU A 157 15.35 22.29 -13.02
N GLU A 158 16.41 22.32 -13.83
CA GLU A 158 16.28 22.45 -15.28
C GLU A 158 15.53 21.27 -15.91
N PHE A 159 15.74 20.06 -15.38
CA PHE A 159 15.03 18.87 -15.83
C PHE A 159 13.54 18.93 -15.49
N LEU A 160 13.19 19.36 -14.27
CA LEU A 160 11.80 19.56 -13.84
C LEU A 160 11.08 20.58 -14.74
N GLN A 161 11.72 21.72 -15.02
CA GLN A 161 11.16 22.74 -15.90
C GLN A 161 10.98 22.25 -17.35
N ARG A 162 11.93 21.46 -17.87
CA ARG A 162 11.81 20.85 -19.20
C ARG A 162 10.71 19.79 -19.24
N LYS A 163 10.56 19.01 -18.18
CA LYS A 163 9.51 17.99 -18.06
C LYS A 163 8.12 18.62 -18.10
N ASP A 164 7.87 19.69 -17.35
CA ASP A 164 6.56 20.35 -17.33
C ASP A 164 6.21 20.95 -18.69
N LYS A 165 7.18 21.55 -19.38
CA LYS A 165 7.00 22.05 -20.76
C LYS A 165 6.70 20.91 -21.75
N ALA A 166 7.39 19.78 -21.63
CA ALA A 166 7.16 18.62 -22.47
C ALA A 166 5.78 17.98 -22.22
N VAL A 167 5.38 17.85 -20.96
CA VAL A 167 4.05 17.33 -20.58
C VAL A 167 2.95 18.24 -21.13
N LYS A 168 3.11 19.57 -21.01
CA LYS A 168 2.15 20.53 -21.57
C LYS A 168 2.03 20.41 -23.09
N ALA A 169 3.16 20.32 -23.80
CA ALA A 169 3.15 20.14 -25.25
C ALA A 169 2.44 18.83 -25.67
N VAL A 170 2.63 17.74 -24.93
CA VAL A 170 1.93 16.47 -25.21
C VAL A 170 0.42 16.59 -24.94
N LEU A 171 0.03 17.28 -23.87
CA LEU A 171 -1.39 17.54 -23.58
C LEU A 171 -2.04 18.42 -24.64
N ASP A 172 -1.38 19.49 -25.07
CA ASP A 172 -1.87 20.41 -26.11
C ASP A 172 -2.06 19.66 -27.45
N VAL A 173 -1.10 18.81 -27.84
CA VAL A 173 -1.23 17.95 -29.02
C VAL A 173 -2.40 16.98 -28.84
N LEU A 174 -2.53 16.33 -27.69
CA LEU A 174 -3.66 15.45 -27.42
C LEU A 174 -5.00 16.17 -27.55
N GLU A 175 -5.13 17.42 -27.07
CA GLU A 175 -6.34 18.23 -27.17
C GLU A 175 -6.72 18.58 -28.61
N VAL A 176 -5.74 18.98 -29.42
CA VAL A 176 -5.94 19.35 -30.83
C VAL A 176 -6.40 18.15 -31.67
N TYR A 177 -5.90 16.96 -31.36
CA TYR A 177 -6.22 15.73 -32.09
C TYR A 177 -7.30 14.86 -31.38
N LYS A 178 -8.05 15.41 -30.42
CA LYS A 178 -9.19 14.68 -29.80
C LYS A 178 -10.23 14.33 -30.88
N PRO A 179 -10.68 13.07 -30.99
CA PRO A 179 -11.77 12.71 -31.89
C PRO A 179 -13.05 13.45 -31.49
N GLN A 180 -13.55 14.34 -32.34
CA GLN A 180 -14.80 15.05 -32.12
C GLN A 180 -15.95 14.27 -32.73
N ARG A 181 -16.85 13.77 -31.88
CA ARG A 181 -18.08 13.09 -32.33
C ARG A 181 -19.05 14.12 -32.91
N ARG A 182 -19.36 14.01 -34.21
CA ARG A 182 -20.25 14.95 -34.92
C ARG A 182 -21.68 14.45 -35.00
N TYR A 183 -21.87 13.14 -35.13
CA TYR A 183 -23.19 12.52 -35.23
C TYR A 183 -23.41 11.57 -34.06
N ARG A 184 -24.65 11.53 -33.55
CA ARG A 184 -25.06 10.68 -32.44
C ARG A 184 -26.14 9.73 -32.92
N ARG A 185 -25.89 8.42 -32.84
CA ARG A 185 -26.91 7.40 -33.14
C ARG A 185 -28.19 7.61 -32.33
N GLN A 186 -29.35 7.56 -33.00
CA GLN A 186 -30.66 7.46 -32.34
C GLN A 186 -30.76 6.12 -31.61
N LYS A 187 -31.29 6.12 -30.38
CA LYS A 187 -31.33 4.93 -29.50
C LYS A 187 -32.08 3.74 -30.10
N GLU A 188 -33.06 3.98 -30.97
CA GLU A 188 -33.92 2.97 -31.58
C GLU A 188 -33.29 2.30 -32.81
N ALA A 189 -32.27 2.91 -33.43
CA ALA A 189 -31.56 2.33 -34.57
C ALA A 189 -30.56 1.22 -34.17
N GLY A 190 -30.54 0.81 -32.90
CA GLY A 190 -29.64 -0.18 -32.30
C GLY A 190 -29.78 -1.59 -32.86
N GLU A 191 -30.95 -1.93 -33.41
CA GLU A 191 -31.34 -3.28 -33.85
C GLU A 191 -30.98 -3.62 -35.30
N LEU A 192 -30.28 -2.74 -36.01
CA LEU A 192 -29.79 -3.08 -37.36
C LEU A 192 -28.69 -4.14 -37.28
N MET A 193 -29.08 -5.36 -37.64
CA MET A 193 -28.28 -6.56 -37.81
C MET A 193 -27.34 -6.42 -39.01
N ASP A 194 -26.12 -5.94 -38.80
CA ASP A 194 -24.89 -6.45 -39.44
C ASP A 194 -23.65 -5.79 -38.83
N GLU A 195 -22.53 -6.52 -38.74
CA GLU A 195 -21.27 -5.98 -38.16
C GLU A 195 -20.71 -4.83 -39.01
N GLU A 196 -20.81 -4.93 -40.33
CA GLU A 196 -20.34 -3.93 -41.29
C GLU A 196 -21.11 -2.61 -41.15
N SER A 197 -22.43 -2.68 -40.93
CA SER A 197 -23.29 -1.50 -40.74
C SER A 197 -22.98 -0.76 -39.44
N ARG A 198 -22.57 -1.48 -38.38
CA ARG A 198 -22.13 -0.87 -37.11
C ARG A 198 -20.79 -0.16 -37.25
N VAL A 199 -19.86 -0.77 -37.97
CA VAL A 199 -18.55 -0.17 -38.26
C VAL A 199 -18.73 1.08 -39.12
N HIS A 200 -19.54 0.99 -40.18
CA HIS A 200 -19.85 2.14 -41.05
C HIS A 200 -20.52 3.28 -40.28
N SER A 201 -21.49 2.97 -39.41
CA SER A 201 -22.15 3.97 -38.56
C SER A 201 -21.18 4.63 -37.58
N THR A 202 -20.26 3.86 -36.99
CA THR A 202 -19.26 4.39 -36.05
C THR A 202 -18.24 5.27 -36.78
N LEU A 203 -17.84 4.90 -38.00
CA LEU A 203 -17.01 5.75 -38.86
C LEU A 203 -17.72 7.07 -39.17
N LEU A 204 -19.02 7.04 -39.49
CA LEU A 204 -19.82 8.25 -39.72
C LEU A 204 -19.94 9.16 -38.49
N GLU A 205 -19.86 8.63 -37.25
CA GLU A 205 -19.89 9.47 -36.05
C GLU A 205 -18.65 10.37 -35.90
N TYR A 206 -17.52 9.98 -36.51
CA TYR A 206 -16.22 10.63 -36.32
C TYR A 206 -15.58 11.16 -37.62
N ASP A 207 -16.10 10.84 -38.82
CA ASP A 207 -15.43 11.17 -40.08
C ASP A 207 -16.07 12.34 -40.86
N LYS A 208 -15.23 13.05 -41.65
CA LYS A 208 -15.63 14.02 -42.68
C LYS A 208 -15.57 13.31 -44.02
N LEU A 209 -16.72 12.98 -44.61
CA LEU A 209 -16.81 12.51 -46.00
C LEU A 209 -16.10 13.47 -46.97
N THR A 210 -14.90 13.13 -47.42
CA THR A 210 -14.39 13.54 -48.72
C THR A 210 -15.01 12.62 -49.78
N THR A 211 -16.10 13.09 -50.38
CA THR A 211 -16.69 12.46 -51.57
C THR A 211 -15.64 12.40 -52.68
N THR A 212 -15.23 11.20 -53.07
CA THR A 212 -14.69 10.91 -54.40
C THR A 212 -15.56 9.84 -55.03
N GLN A 213 -16.43 10.27 -55.95
CA GLN A 213 -17.10 9.37 -56.87
C GLN A 213 -16.04 8.87 -57.85
N THR A 214 -15.83 7.56 -57.91
CA THR A 214 -15.36 6.91 -59.13
C THR A 214 -16.32 5.76 -59.39
N HIS A 215 -17.05 5.91 -60.49
CA HIS A 215 -17.77 4.85 -61.16
C HIS A 215 -16.79 3.74 -61.53
N ASP A 216 -17.19 2.49 -61.36
CA ASP A 216 -16.90 1.46 -62.36
C ASP A 216 -17.99 0.38 -62.34
N ASN A 217 -18.71 0.32 -63.46
CA ASN A 217 -19.54 -0.81 -63.88
C ASN A 217 -18.62 -1.91 -64.43
N ILE A 218 -18.99 -3.19 -64.28
CA ILE A 218 -18.95 -4.22 -65.34
C ILE A 218 -19.53 -5.56 -64.82
N HIS A 219 -20.59 -5.99 -65.50
CA HIS A 219 -21.08 -7.35 -65.81
C HIS A 219 -21.36 -8.37 -64.67
N ALA A 220 -22.59 -8.83 -64.42
CA ALA A 220 -23.58 -9.53 -65.26
C ALA A 220 -23.35 -11.05 -65.44
N SER A 221 -24.23 -11.85 -64.81
CA SER A 221 -24.78 -13.16 -65.24
C SER A 221 -25.36 -13.86 -63.99
N LEU A 222 -26.56 -14.43 -63.89
CA LEU A 222 -27.67 -14.84 -64.76
C LEU A 222 -28.87 -15.09 -63.81
N SER A 223 -30.08 -14.59 -64.10
CA SER A 223 -31.28 -15.35 -64.54
C SER A 223 -31.71 -16.49 -63.60
N SER A 224 -32.96 -16.73 -63.22
CA SER A 224 -34.27 -16.45 -63.83
C SER A 224 -35.34 -16.98 -62.87
N GLY A 225 -36.52 -16.35 -62.79
CA GLY A 225 -37.67 -16.93 -62.08
C GLY A 225 -38.77 -15.93 -61.68
N CYS A 226 -39.51 -15.41 -62.67
CA CYS A 226 -40.87 -14.86 -62.50
C CYS A 226 -41.90 -16.03 -62.34
N PRO A 227 -43.22 -15.84 -62.10
CA PRO A 227 -44.01 -14.62 -61.80
C PRO A 227 -45.18 -14.77 -60.76
N ALA A 228 -45.87 -13.63 -60.50
CA ALA A 228 -47.32 -13.43 -60.20
C ALA A 228 -47.91 -13.94 -58.85
N ALA A 229 -48.28 -13.08 -57.87
CA ALA A 229 -49.47 -12.20 -57.74
C ALA A 229 -50.75 -12.91 -57.21
N PRO A 230 -51.79 -12.20 -56.71
CA PRO A 230 -52.01 -11.52 -55.41
C PRO A 230 -53.28 -12.15 -54.72
N PRO A 231 -54.24 -11.46 -54.07
CA PRO A 231 -54.30 -10.45 -52.98
C PRO A 231 -55.14 -10.90 -51.74
N GLY A 232 -55.11 -10.11 -50.66
CA GLY A 232 -56.32 -9.69 -49.90
C GLY A 232 -57.03 -10.62 -48.88
N MET A 233 -57.11 -10.08 -47.64
CA MET A 233 -58.21 -10.14 -46.64
C MET A 233 -58.53 -11.43 -45.86
N SER A 234 -59.05 -11.15 -44.65
CA SER A 234 -59.86 -11.98 -43.74
C SER A 234 -59.12 -12.81 -42.69
N GLU A 235 -59.51 -12.87 -41.41
CA GLU A 235 -60.49 -12.16 -40.55
C GLU A 235 -60.52 -12.94 -39.20
N VAL A 236 -60.92 -12.28 -38.09
CA VAL A 236 -61.87 -12.79 -37.03
C VAL A 236 -61.38 -13.95 -36.13
N SER A 237 -61.73 -14.16 -34.85
CA SER A 237 -62.82 -13.82 -33.89
C SER A 237 -62.17 -13.88 -32.48
N GLU A 238 -62.54 -13.04 -31.49
CA GLU A 238 -63.61 -13.23 -30.47
C GLU A 238 -63.44 -14.47 -29.56
N GLU A 239 -63.83 -14.56 -28.28
CA GLU A 239 -64.23 -13.69 -27.16
C GLU A 239 -64.32 -14.61 -25.91
N ASP A 240 -64.49 -14.00 -24.73
CA ASP A 240 -65.26 -14.48 -23.56
C ASP A 240 -64.72 -15.30 -22.36
N ASP A 241 -64.80 -14.62 -21.20
CA ASP A 241 -65.45 -14.92 -19.91
C ASP A 241 -64.92 -15.86 -18.79
N LEU A 242 -64.54 -15.18 -17.69
CA LEU A 242 -64.94 -15.25 -16.27
C LEU A 242 -65.03 -16.56 -15.42
N GLN A 243 -64.29 -16.47 -14.29
CA GLN A 243 -64.61 -16.82 -12.88
C GLN A 243 -64.34 -18.22 -12.25
N ALA A 244 -63.47 -18.16 -11.22
CA ALA A 244 -63.60 -18.62 -9.80
C ALA A 244 -63.30 -20.07 -9.32
N ALA A 245 -62.42 -20.10 -8.31
CA ALA A 245 -62.37 -20.85 -7.03
C ALA A 245 -61.80 -22.30 -6.89
N GLU A 246 -60.96 -22.44 -5.83
CA GLU A 246 -60.70 -23.61 -4.92
C GLU A 246 -60.07 -24.92 -5.48
N GLU A 247 -59.23 -25.75 -4.83
CA GLU A 247 -58.55 -25.84 -3.52
C GLU A 247 -57.58 -27.09 -3.51
N VAL A 248 -56.66 -27.19 -2.51
CA VAL A 248 -55.89 -28.39 -2.00
C VAL A 248 -54.77 -29.00 -2.89
N GLY A 249 -53.54 -29.37 -2.46
CA GLY A 249 -52.74 -29.51 -1.21
C GLY A 249 -51.39 -30.18 -1.62
N THR A 250 -50.22 -30.04 -0.99
CA THR A 250 -49.77 -30.51 0.35
C THR A 250 -48.25 -30.26 0.52
N GLY A 251 -47.76 -30.04 1.77
CA GLY A 251 -46.33 -30.19 2.14
C GLY A 251 -45.74 -29.20 3.17
N LYS A 252 -46.06 -29.36 4.47
CA LYS A 252 -45.59 -28.57 5.64
C LYS A 252 -44.15 -28.89 6.09
N LEU A 253 -43.44 -27.91 6.68
CA LEU A 253 -42.88 -27.95 8.06
C LEU A 253 -42.74 -26.52 8.63
N THR A 254 -42.91 -26.38 9.95
CA THR A 254 -43.49 -25.22 10.66
C THR A 254 -42.50 -24.39 11.50
N ALA A 255 -42.55 -23.06 11.37
CA ALA A 255 -41.79 -22.04 12.13
C ALA A 255 -42.33 -21.74 13.55
N SER A 256 -43.24 -22.55 14.08
CA SER A 256 -43.94 -22.26 15.34
C SER A 256 -43.15 -22.58 16.62
N ALA A 257 -41.97 -23.20 16.52
CA ALA A 257 -41.13 -23.55 17.68
C ALA A 257 -40.18 -22.43 18.14
N VAL A 258 -40.07 -21.33 17.38
CA VAL A 258 -39.17 -20.19 17.71
C VAL A 258 -39.95 -19.03 18.37
N GLY A 259 -41.28 -19.02 18.28
CA GLY A 259 -42.13 -17.94 18.81
C GLY A 259 -42.32 -17.93 20.34
N GLN A 260 -42.14 -19.05 21.03
CA GLN A 260 -42.37 -19.14 22.49
C GLN A 260 -41.14 -18.78 23.35
N ILE A 261 -39.94 -18.63 22.76
CA ILE A 261 -38.71 -18.31 23.51
C ILE A 261 -38.36 -16.81 23.41
N VAL A 262 -38.90 -16.09 22.42
CA VAL A 262 -38.67 -14.64 22.23
C VAL A 262 -39.75 -13.77 22.93
N GLY A 263 -40.91 -14.34 23.26
CA GLY A 263 -42.01 -13.61 23.91
C GLY A 263 -41.75 -13.23 25.38
N LEU A 264 -40.91 -13.96 26.10
CA LEU A 264 -40.69 -13.73 27.54
C LEU A 264 -39.71 -12.57 27.85
N GLN A 265 -38.97 -12.05 26.87
CA GLN A 265 -38.09 -10.88 27.06
C GLN A 265 -38.67 -9.59 26.46
N SER A 266 -39.73 -9.65 25.64
CA SER A 266 -40.38 -8.46 25.09
C SER A 266 -41.29 -7.73 26.09
N GLU A 267 -41.85 -8.46 27.07
CA GLU A 267 -42.70 -7.89 28.13
C GLU A 267 -41.88 -7.03 29.12
N GLU A 268 -40.68 -7.50 29.51
CA GLU A 268 -39.77 -6.77 30.42
C GLU A 268 -39.20 -5.50 29.77
N ILE A 269 -38.89 -5.54 28.48
CA ILE A 269 -38.42 -4.36 27.73
C ILE A 269 -39.54 -3.31 27.59
N LYS A 270 -40.81 -3.75 27.44
CA LYS A 270 -41.97 -2.83 27.42
C LYS A 270 -42.22 -2.18 28.79
N GLN A 271 -42.06 -2.93 29.89
CA GLN A 271 -42.21 -2.37 31.23
C GLN A 271 -41.10 -1.36 31.54
N ILE A 272 -39.83 -1.68 31.26
CA ILE A 272 -38.71 -0.75 31.47
C ILE A 272 -38.82 0.49 30.59
N ALA A 273 -39.24 0.36 29.32
CA ALA A 273 -39.45 1.50 28.43
C ALA A 273 -40.61 2.40 28.91
N SER A 274 -41.68 1.82 29.47
CA SER A 274 -42.79 2.60 30.04
C SER A 274 -42.42 3.30 31.36
N GLU A 275 -41.57 2.67 32.18
CA GLU A 275 -41.10 3.23 33.45
C GLU A 275 -40.05 4.34 33.24
N TYR A 276 -39.22 4.22 32.19
CA TYR A 276 -38.30 5.29 31.76
C TYR A 276 -39.03 6.48 31.14
N ALA A 277 -40.08 6.22 30.34
CA ALA A 277 -40.92 7.28 29.77
C ALA A 277 -41.71 8.04 30.84
N GLY A 278 -42.18 7.34 31.89
CA GLY A 278 -42.83 7.96 33.06
C GLY A 278 -41.87 8.85 33.87
N LYS A 279 -40.69 8.34 34.22
CA LYS A 279 -39.68 9.09 35.01
C LYS A 279 -39.06 10.27 34.26
N GLN A 280 -39.00 10.21 32.92
CA GLN A 280 -38.55 11.33 32.09
C GLN A 280 -39.62 12.44 31.95
N SER A 281 -40.90 12.07 32.04
CA SER A 281 -42.01 13.03 32.10
C SER A 281 -42.08 13.75 33.46
N GLU A 282 -41.81 13.04 34.55
CA GLU A 282 -41.78 13.62 35.91
C GLU A 282 -40.61 14.61 36.12
N LEU A 283 -39.42 14.32 35.56
CA LEU A 283 -38.29 15.26 35.55
C LEU A 283 -38.56 16.53 34.72
N SER A 284 -39.45 16.45 33.72
CA SER A 284 -39.79 17.59 32.85
C SER A 284 -40.86 18.53 33.44
N SER A 285 -41.65 18.06 34.41
CA SER A 285 -42.69 18.88 35.07
C SER A 285 -42.15 19.75 36.21
N GLU A 286 -41.01 19.40 36.80
CA GLU A 286 -40.44 20.11 37.96
C GLU A 286 -39.49 21.26 37.57
N GLU A 287 -38.99 21.28 36.33
CA GLU A 287 -38.14 22.36 35.78
C GLU A 287 -38.96 23.47 35.07
N ARG A 288 -40.29 23.41 35.15
CA ARG A 288 -41.20 24.25 34.34
C ARG A 288 -41.63 25.56 35.00
N SER A 289 -40.89 26.04 36.00
CA SER A 289 -41.22 27.28 36.67
C SER A 289 -39.98 28.09 37.03
N GLU A 290 -39.22 28.53 36.03
CA GLU A 290 -38.56 29.85 36.02
C GLU A 290 -37.77 30.09 34.71
N ARG A 291 -38.02 31.24 34.07
CA ARG A 291 -37.23 31.86 32.97
C ARG A 291 -37.23 31.20 31.57
N PHE A 292 -38.41 31.09 30.94
CA PHE A 292 -38.52 30.94 29.47
C PHE A 292 -39.05 32.18 28.73
N GLY A 293 -38.87 33.39 29.27
CA GLY A 293 -39.23 34.63 28.58
C GLY A 293 -38.27 35.02 27.44
N PRO A 294 -36.96 35.23 27.71
CA PRO A 294 -36.03 35.78 26.73
C PRO A 294 -35.65 34.82 25.60
N LEU A 295 -35.46 33.53 25.89
CA LEU A 295 -35.06 32.54 24.88
C LEU A 295 -36.18 32.26 23.88
N GLN A 296 -37.44 32.25 24.32
CA GLN A 296 -38.59 32.00 23.43
C GLN A 296 -38.92 33.24 22.60
N GLN A 297 -38.72 34.45 23.14
CA GLN A 297 -38.75 35.70 22.37
C GLN A 297 -37.65 35.74 21.31
N HIS A 298 -36.42 35.36 21.66
CA HIS A 298 -35.31 35.26 20.69
C HIS A 298 -35.62 34.22 19.61
N ARG A 299 -36.20 33.06 19.95
CA ARG A 299 -36.61 32.05 18.97
C ARG A 299 -37.69 32.57 18.01
N ARG A 300 -38.66 33.34 18.51
CA ARG A 300 -39.70 33.99 17.69
C ARG A 300 -39.13 35.11 16.82
N ALA A 301 -38.19 35.90 17.34
CA ALA A 301 -37.49 36.92 16.58
C ALA A 301 -36.63 36.30 15.46
N VAL A 302 -35.87 35.24 15.75
CA VAL A 302 -35.08 34.50 14.76
C VAL A 302 -35.97 33.82 13.72
N ALA A 303 -37.11 33.24 14.12
CA ALA A 303 -38.06 32.67 13.17
C ALA A 303 -38.72 33.74 12.28
N SER A 304 -39.04 34.90 12.85
CA SER A 304 -39.57 36.06 12.11
C SER A 304 -38.53 36.61 11.12
N ILE A 305 -37.28 36.77 11.54
CA ILE A 305 -36.17 37.23 10.70
C ILE A 305 -35.87 36.21 9.59
N ASN A 306 -35.84 34.90 9.90
CA ASN A 306 -35.65 33.86 8.89
C ASN A 306 -36.80 33.83 7.88
N LYS A 307 -38.03 34.10 8.31
CA LYS A 307 -39.17 34.25 7.40
C LYS A 307 -39.05 35.50 6.53
N GLN A 308 -38.61 36.63 7.09
CA GLN A 308 -38.31 37.83 6.31
C GLN A 308 -37.16 37.61 5.32
N ILE A 309 -36.13 36.82 5.68
CA ILE A 309 -35.05 36.43 4.76
C ILE A 309 -35.60 35.53 3.65
N GLN A 310 -36.50 34.59 3.95
CA GLN A 310 -37.17 33.77 2.94
C GLN A 310 -38.04 34.60 1.99
N ASP A 311 -38.81 35.55 2.51
CA ASP A 311 -39.63 36.42 1.68
C ASP A 311 -38.76 37.37 0.84
N LYS A 312 -37.63 37.86 1.38
CA LYS A 312 -36.67 38.69 0.65
C LYS A 312 -35.88 37.92 -0.40
N THR A 313 -35.54 36.65 -0.14
CA THR A 313 -34.88 35.78 -1.13
C THR A 313 -35.82 35.41 -2.26
N LYS A 314 -37.11 35.14 -1.97
CA LYS A 314 -38.14 34.99 -3.01
C LYS A 314 -38.34 36.27 -3.82
N GLN A 315 -38.37 37.44 -3.19
CA GLN A 315 -38.40 38.73 -3.91
C GLN A 315 -37.14 38.93 -4.77
N LEU A 316 -35.97 38.47 -4.32
CA LEU A 316 -34.72 38.51 -5.09
C LEU A 316 -34.74 37.53 -6.27
N GLU A 317 -35.34 36.35 -6.12
CA GLU A 317 -35.55 35.40 -7.22
C GLU A 317 -36.59 35.91 -8.23
N GLU A 318 -37.66 36.56 -7.78
CA GLU A 318 -38.66 37.20 -8.64
C GLU A 318 -38.08 38.43 -9.36
N VAL A 319 -37.27 39.25 -8.69
CA VAL A 319 -36.55 40.36 -9.32
C VAL A 319 -35.42 39.84 -10.22
N GLY A 320 -34.78 38.74 -9.89
CA GLY A 320 -33.75 38.09 -10.71
C GLY A 320 -34.32 37.46 -11.97
N THR A 321 -35.46 36.80 -11.88
CA THR A 321 -36.21 36.29 -13.05
C THR A 321 -36.80 37.43 -13.86
N ARG A 322 -37.33 38.49 -13.23
CA ARG A 322 -37.80 39.69 -13.94
C ARG A 322 -36.65 40.45 -14.60
N TRP A 323 -35.49 40.56 -13.99
CA TRP A 323 -34.27 41.11 -14.61
C TRP A 323 -33.81 40.24 -15.77
N TYR A 324 -33.78 38.91 -15.60
CA TYR A 324 -33.45 37.96 -16.66
C TYR A 324 -34.41 38.07 -17.86
N TRP A 325 -35.72 38.16 -17.62
CA TRP A 325 -36.73 38.37 -18.68
C TRP A 325 -36.71 39.78 -19.27
N THR A 326 -36.35 40.83 -18.51
CA THR A 326 -36.27 42.21 -19.02
C THR A 326 -34.99 42.43 -19.83
N VAL A 327 -33.88 41.77 -19.47
CA VAL A 327 -32.66 41.69 -20.28
C VAL A 327 -32.94 40.88 -21.55
N LEU A 328 -33.63 39.74 -21.45
CA LEU A 328 -34.02 38.95 -22.62
C LEU A 328 -34.98 39.73 -23.54
N LEU A 329 -35.98 40.45 -23.01
CA LEU A 329 -36.89 41.26 -23.83
C LEU A 329 -36.24 42.51 -24.41
N ASN A 330 -35.32 43.19 -23.70
CA ASN A 330 -34.58 44.32 -24.27
C ASN A 330 -33.56 43.87 -25.32
N ASP A 331 -32.87 42.73 -25.13
CA ASP A 331 -31.98 42.17 -26.16
C ASP A 331 -32.76 41.64 -27.36
N VAL A 332 -33.93 41.05 -27.16
CA VAL A 332 -34.78 40.50 -28.23
C VAL A 332 -35.50 41.62 -29.00
N VAL A 333 -35.99 42.67 -28.34
CA VAL A 333 -36.67 43.81 -29.01
C VAL A 333 -35.67 44.76 -29.70
N PHE A 334 -34.47 44.96 -29.15
CA PHE A 334 -33.40 45.70 -29.82
C PHE A 334 -32.80 44.91 -31.01
N CYS A 335 -32.72 43.58 -30.92
CA CYS A 335 -32.25 42.75 -32.04
C CYS A 335 -33.30 42.50 -33.15
N LEU A 336 -34.60 42.39 -32.84
CA LEU A 336 -35.60 42.04 -33.86
C LEU A 336 -36.00 43.20 -34.78
N CYS A 337 -35.95 44.45 -34.32
CA CYS A 337 -36.36 45.60 -35.16
C CYS A 337 -35.22 46.09 -36.09
N GLY A 338 -33.95 45.93 -35.72
CA GLY A 338 -32.79 46.29 -36.58
C GLY A 338 -32.32 45.18 -37.52
N ARG A 339 -32.47 43.90 -37.13
CA ARG A 339 -32.04 42.77 -37.97
C ARG A 339 -33.03 42.43 -39.10
N PHE A 340 -34.33 42.66 -38.95
CA PHE A 340 -35.27 42.34 -40.03
C PHE A 340 -35.12 43.27 -41.25
N PHE A 341 -34.84 44.56 -41.07
CA PHE A 341 -34.65 45.49 -42.19
C PHE A 341 -33.35 45.22 -42.96
N SER A 342 -32.24 45.01 -42.26
CA SER A 342 -30.94 44.69 -42.88
C SER A 342 -30.90 43.30 -43.51
N VAL A 343 -31.67 42.33 -42.99
CA VAL A 343 -31.81 41.00 -43.59
C VAL A 343 -32.72 41.04 -44.83
N LEU A 344 -33.81 41.83 -44.83
CA LEU A 344 -34.67 42.01 -46.00
C LEU A 344 -33.96 42.73 -47.15
N GLU A 345 -33.13 43.72 -46.85
CA GLU A 345 -32.33 44.43 -47.86
C GLU A 345 -31.25 43.53 -48.46
N LYS A 346 -30.60 42.69 -47.64
CA LYS A 346 -29.68 41.65 -48.10
C LYS A 346 -30.38 40.53 -48.87
N LEU A 347 -31.58 40.13 -48.49
CA LEU A 347 -32.36 39.14 -49.24
C LEU A 347 -32.81 39.70 -50.59
N ARG A 348 -33.22 40.97 -50.66
CA ARG A 348 -33.52 41.63 -51.95
C ARG A 348 -32.29 41.72 -52.85
N SER A 349 -31.14 42.13 -52.32
CA SER A 349 -29.91 42.19 -53.11
C SER A 349 -29.39 40.81 -53.53
N LEU A 350 -29.56 39.80 -52.68
CA LEU A 350 -29.22 38.42 -53.03
C LEU A 350 -30.20 37.83 -54.05
N VAL A 351 -31.48 38.17 -54.02
CA VAL A 351 -32.47 37.73 -55.03
C VAL A 351 -32.22 38.42 -56.36
N THR A 352 -31.95 39.73 -56.39
CA THR A 352 -31.59 40.42 -57.65
C THR A 352 -30.26 39.90 -58.19
N MET A 353 -29.29 39.58 -57.33
CA MET A 353 -28.05 38.95 -57.75
C MET A 353 -28.27 37.51 -58.21
N ASN A 354 -29.18 36.74 -57.60
CA ASN A 354 -29.50 35.38 -58.02
C ASN A 354 -30.21 35.36 -59.38
N GLU A 355 -31.14 36.28 -59.63
CA GLU A 355 -31.80 36.41 -60.94
C GLU A 355 -30.82 36.91 -62.01
N ASN A 356 -29.91 37.84 -61.69
CA ASN A 356 -28.81 38.21 -62.58
C ASN A 356 -27.85 37.05 -62.84
N LEU A 357 -27.50 36.26 -61.82
CA LEU A 357 -26.65 35.09 -61.96
C LEU A 357 -27.34 33.98 -62.75
N LYS A 358 -28.67 33.82 -62.65
CA LYS A 358 -29.44 32.92 -63.52
C LYS A 358 -29.46 33.40 -64.97
N GLN A 359 -29.63 34.70 -65.20
CA GLN A 359 -29.52 35.28 -66.55
C GLN A 359 -28.10 35.06 -67.10
N GLN A 360 -27.07 35.36 -66.32
CA GLN A 360 -25.68 35.10 -66.71
C GLN A 360 -25.39 33.61 -66.89
N GLU A 361 -25.96 32.71 -66.08
CA GLU A 361 -25.84 31.26 -66.26
C GLU A 361 -26.55 30.81 -67.53
N GLN A 362 -27.71 31.39 -67.85
CA GLN A 362 -28.46 31.07 -69.06
C GLN A 362 -27.74 31.59 -70.31
N GLU A 363 -27.25 32.83 -70.27
CA GLU A 363 -26.40 33.44 -71.31
C GLU A 363 -25.06 32.71 -71.46
N PHE A 364 -24.44 32.29 -70.35
CA PHE A 364 -23.23 31.49 -70.36
C PHE A 364 -23.51 30.07 -70.84
N ARG A 365 -24.68 29.48 -70.56
CA ARG A 365 -25.08 28.18 -71.12
C ARG A 365 -25.42 28.26 -72.60
N THR A 366 -26.01 29.36 -73.08
CA THR A 366 -26.19 29.57 -74.52
C THR A 366 -24.85 29.83 -75.19
N HIS A 367 -24.00 30.67 -74.60
CA HIS A 367 -22.65 30.92 -75.09
C HIS A 367 -21.78 29.66 -75.07
N CYS A 368 -21.83 28.85 -74.01
CA CYS A 368 -21.15 27.56 -73.95
C CYS A 368 -21.77 26.52 -74.88
N ARG A 369 -23.07 26.59 -75.19
CA ARG A 369 -23.67 25.72 -76.22
C ARG A 369 -23.22 26.13 -77.62
N GLU A 370 -23.15 27.43 -77.90
CA GLU A 370 -22.64 27.99 -79.15
C GLU A 370 -21.12 27.75 -79.30
N GLU A 371 -20.34 27.92 -78.24
CA GLU A 371 -18.92 27.55 -78.21
C GLU A 371 -18.75 26.04 -78.25
N MET A 372 -19.65 25.23 -77.66
CA MET A 372 -19.59 23.77 -77.77
C MET A 372 -19.93 23.33 -79.19
N THR A 373 -20.90 23.93 -79.87
CA THR A 373 -21.18 23.60 -81.29
C THR A 373 -20.06 24.10 -82.20
N ARG A 374 -19.51 25.30 -81.95
CA ARG A 374 -18.33 25.82 -82.65
C ARG A 374 -17.09 24.96 -82.41
N LEU A 375 -16.84 24.54 -81.17
CA LEU A 375 -15.73 23.65 -80.82
C LEU A 375 -15.97 22.23 -81.34
N GLN A 376 -17.22 21.75 -81.41
CA GLN A 376 -17.54 20.47 -82.05
C GLN A 376 -17.32 20.54 -83.57
N GLN A 377 -17.69 21.64 -84.21
CA GLN A 377 -17.36 21.90 -85.62
C GLN A 377 -15.85 22.01 -85.82
N ASN A 378 -15.14 22.75 -84.97
CA ASN A 378 -13.68 22.81 -84.99
C ASN A 378 -13.03 21.46 -84.66
N ILE A 379 -13.64 20.63 -83.81
CA ILE A 379 -13.17 19.27 -83.48
C ILE A 379 -13.46 18.32 -84.64
N GLU A 380 -14.54 18.49 -85.41
CA GLU A 380 -14.78 17.72 -86.63
C GLU A 380 -13.83 18.16 -87.76
N GLU A 381 -13.57 19.45 -87.91
CA GLU A 381 -12.55 19.99 -88.81
C GLU A 381 -11.14 19.58 -88.37
N LEU A 382 -10.85 19.58 -87.06
CA LEU A 382 -9.58 19.11 -86.52
C LEU A 382 -9.48 17.58 -86.53
N LYS A 383 -10.54 16.80 -86.35
CA LYS A 383 -10.51 15.32 -86.46
C LYS A 383 -10.34 14.88 -87.91
N THR A 384 -10.89 15.64 -88.86
CA THR A 384 -10.61 15.42 -90.29
C THR A 384 -9.18 15.87 -90.66
N ALA A 385 -8.59 16.83 -89.93
CA ALA A 385 -7.19 17.25 -90.06
C ALA A 385 -6.17 16.46 -89.18
N SER A 386 -6.61 15.76 -88.13
CA SER A 386 -5.82 15.13 -87.06
C SER A 386 -5.97 13.61 -87.08
N GLY A 387 -5.85 13.01 -88.26
CA GLY A 387 -5.43 11.61 -88.32
C GLY A 387 -3.95 11.51 -87.99
N GLN A 388 -3.57 11.51 -86.69
CA GLN A 388 -2.32 10.98 -86.13
C GLN A 388 -2.23 11.18 -84.61
N ASP A 389 -2.16 10.07 -83.86
CA ASP A 389 -1.91 10.01 -82.41
C ASP A 389 -0.52 10.56 -82.03
N THR A 390 -0.38 11.29 -80.91
CA THR A 390 0.92 11.72 -80.38
C THR A 390 1.13 11.43 -78.88
N ASP A 391 2.38 11.09 -78.56
CA ASP A 391 2.98 10.51 -77.33
C ASP A 391 2.83 11.27 -76.00
N GLU A 392 2.08 12.37 -75.90
CA GLU A 392 2.04 13.20 -74.68
C GLU A 392 1.24 12.58 -73.52
N ASP A 393 0.22 11.77 -73.81
CA ASP A 393 -0.63 11.14 -72.78
C ASP A 393 0.09 10.02 -71.99
N LYS A 394 1.12 9.39 -72.59
CA LYS A 394 1.90 8.34 -71.91
C LYS A 394 2.83 8.91 -70.82
N VAL A 395 3.31 10.14 -70.98
CA VAL A 395 4.27 10.77 -70.04
C VAL A 395 3.57 11.19 -68.74
N ARG A 396 2.32 11.67 -68.82
CA ARG A 396 1.53 12.07 -67.63
C ARG A 396 1.17 10.88 -66.73
N LEU A 397 0.83 9.73 -67.31
CA LEU A 397 0.48 8.54 -66.55
C LEU A 397 1.66 8.00 -65.73
N ASN A 398 2.87 8.08 -66.29
CA ASN A 398 4.10 7.59 -65.64
C ASN A 398 4.57 8.43 -64.44
N ILE A 399 4.24 9.73 -64.41
CA ILE A 399 4.57 10.62 -63.27
C ILE A 399 3.63 10.34 -62.08
N MET A 400 2.35 10.03 -62.35
CA MET A 400 1.35 9.77 -61.32
C MET A 400 1.53 8.39 -60.66
N THR A 401 1.88 7.36 -61.45
CA THR A 401 2.18 6.02 -60.91
C THR A 401 3.43 6.01 -60.04
N ASN A 402 4.50 6.69 -60.45
CA ASN A 402 5.73 6.81 -59.66
C ASN A 402 5.51 7.57 -58.33
N GLY A 403 4.64 8.59 -58.31
CA GLY A 403 4.27 9.30 -57.09
C GLY A 403 3.51 8.42 -56.09
N ASN A 404 2.56 7.61 -56.56
CA ASN A 404 1.79 6.69 -55.71
C ASN A 404 2.68 5.58 -55.14
N GLU A 405 3.63 5.03 -55.90
CA GLU A 405 4.58 4.04 -55.39
C GLU A 405 5.48 4.60 -54.27
N LEU A 406 5.87 5.87 -54.35
CA LEU A 406 6.64 6.55 -53.31
C LEU A 406 5.81 6.73 -52.03
N ILE A 407 4.53 7.07 -52.16
CA ILE A 407 3.60 7.20 -51.02
C ILE A 407 3.37 5.85 -50.35
N ASP A 408 3.17 4.77 -51.11
CA ASP A 408 2.98 3.42 -50.57
C ASP A 408 4.23 2.90 -49.87
N LYS A 409 5.41 3.18 -50.42
CA LYS A 409 6.70 2.87 -49.76
C LYS A 409 6.80 3.62 -48.43
N GLN A 410 6.47 4.91 -48.40
CA GLN A 410 6.50 5.70 -47.18
C GLN A 410 5.50 5.19 -46.13
N TYR A 411 4.26 4.92 -46.53
CA TYR A 411 3.22 4.36 -45.68
C TYR A 411 3.65 3.03 -45.05
N ASN A 412 4.21 2.11 -45.85
CA ASN A 412 4.70 0.83 -45.34
C ASN A 412 5.84 1.00 -44.33
N THR A 413 6.79 1.92 -44.58
CA THR A 413 7.86 2.19 -43.61
C THR A 413 7.34 2.77 -42.30
N ASP A 414 6.34 3.64 -42.35
CA ASP A 414 5.75 4.24 -41.15
C ASP A 414 4.86 3.23 -40.39
N ARG A 415 4.20 2.32 -41.11
CA ARG A 415 3.47 1.18 -40.52
C ARG A 415 4.42 0.24 -39.76
N ASP A 416 5.59 -0.05 -40.33
CA ASP A 416 6.60 -0.89 -39.68
C ASP A 416 7.22 -0.20 -38.46
N LYS A 417 7.47 1.11 -38.53
CA LYS A 417 7.90 1.92 -37.37
C LYS A 417 6.86 1.87 -36.25
N LEU A 418 5.58 2.06 -36.59
CA LEU A 418 4.49 2.00 -35.62
C LEU A 418 4.38 0.61 -34.98
N HIS A 419 4.55 -0.46 -35.76
CA HIS A 419 4.57 -1.82 -35.24
C HIS A 419 5.72 -2.04 -34.24
N LYS A 420 6.94 -1.57 -34.57
CA LYS A 420 8.10 -1.62 -33.67
C LYS A 420 7.85 -0.84 -32.36
N ILE A 421 7.25 0.35 -32.45
CA ILE A 421 6.91 1.16 -31.26
C ILE A 421 5.88 0.44 -30.37
N ARG A 422 4.85 -0.17 -30.97
CA ARG A 422 3.85 -0.96 -30.23
C ARG A 422 4.49 -2.16 -29.52
N LEU A 423 5.43 -2.85 -30.15
CA LEU A 423 6.17 -3.95 -29.53
C LEU A 423 7.01 -3.48 -28.33
N LEU A 424 7.69 -2.34 -28.46
CA LEU A 424 8.45 -1.73 -27.36
C LEU A 424 7.52 -1.32 -26.20
N MET A 425 6.38 -0.71 -26.51
CA MET A 425 5.37 -0.35 -25.50
C MET A 425 4.84 -1.59 -24.78
N ALA A 426 4.53 -2.67 -25.51
CA ALA A 426 4.09 -3.93 -24.92
C ALA A 426 5.17 -4.52 -23.98
N ARG A 427 6.45 -4.44 -24.37
CA ARG A 427 7.57 -4.87 -23.52
C ARG A 427 7.65 -4.04 -22.23
N ARG A 428 7.58 -2.71 -22.33
CA ARG A 428 7.57 -1.81 -21.16
C ARG A 428 6.36 -2.03 -20.27
N ASN A 429 5.17 -2.24 -20.83
CA ASN A 429 3.97 -2.54 -20.05
C ASN A 429 4.09 -3.88 -19.29
N ARG A 430 4.73 -4.90 -19.87
CA ARG A 430 5.03 -6.15 -19.15
C ARG A 430 6.02 -5.92 -18.01
N GLU A 431 7.07 -5.14 -18.26
CA GLU A 431 8.05 -4.76 -17.21
C GLU A 431 7.37 -4.00 -16.06
N ILE A 432 6.49 -3.05 -16.37
CA ILE A 432 5.70 -2.31 -15.36
C ILE A 432 4.81 -3.26 -14.55
N ALA A 433 4.11 -4.19 -15.21
CA ALA A 433 3.26 -5.16 -14.53
C ALA A 433 4.06 -6.09 -13.59
N ILE A 434 5.27 -6.49 -13.99
CA ILE A 434 6.18 -7.27 -13.14
C ILE A 434 6.63 -6.43 -11.94
N LEU A 435 6.97 -5.16 -12.14
CA LEU A 435 7.37 -4.26 -11.06
C LEU A 435 6.21 -4.01 -10.08
N GLN A 436 4.98 -3.85 -10.56
CA GLN A 436 3.80 -3.72 -9.71
C GLN A 436 3.59 -4.96 -8.83
N ARG A 437 3.70 -6.17 -9.38
CA ARG A 437 3.63 -7.40 -8.58
C ARG A 437 4.73 -7.47 -7.50
N LYS A 438 5.96 -7.07 -7.85
CA LYS A 438 7.06 -7.01 -6.88
C LYS A 438 6.83 -5.96 -5.78
N ILE A 439 6.10 -4.88 -6.09
CA ILE A 439 5.70 -3.88 -5.09
C ILE A 439 4.62 -4.47 -4.18
N ASP A 440 3.63 -5.18 -4.74
CA ASP A 440 2.56 -5.82 -3.97
C ASP A 440 3.08 -6.95 -3.06
N GLU A 441 4.20 -7.60 -3.43
CA GLU A 441 4.89 -8.57 -2.58
C GLU A 441 5.50 -7.95 -1.31
N VAL A 442 5.72 -6.64 -1.28
CA VAL A 442 6.27 -5.93 -0.12
C VAL A 442 5.11 -5.37 0.71
N PRO A 443 4.86 -5.90 1.93
CA PRO A 443 3.76 -5.42 2.75
C PRO A 443 3.89 -3.92 3.03
N SER A 444 2.82 -3.21 2.78
CA SER A 444 2.71 -1.79 3.08
C SER A 444 2.83 -1.55 4.59
N ARG A 445 3.18 -0.31 4.96
CA ARG A 445 3.23 0.11 6.37
C ARG A 445 1.90 -0.12 7.11
N ALA A 446 0.78 -0.02 6.40
CA ALA A 446 -0.54 -0.31 6.95
C ALA A 446 -0.71 -1.82 7.25
N GLU A 447 -0.33 -2.69 6.31
CA GLU A 447 -0.38 -4.15 6.50
C GLU A 447 0.58 -4.62 7.60
N LEU A 448 1.80 -4.09 7.65
CA LEU A 448 2.74 -4.34 8.76
C LEU A 448 2.14 -3.96 10.12
N THR A 449 1.42 -2.84 10.18
CA THR A 449 0.73 -2.41 11.41
C THR A 449 -0.42 -3.36 11.76
N GLN A 450 -1.15 -3.87 10.76
CA GLN A 450 -2.20 -4.87 10.98
C GLN A 450 -1.61 -6.20 11.46
N TYR A 451 -0.52 -6.68 10.86
CA TYR A 451 0.18 -7.87 11.33
C TYR A 451 0.69 -7.71 12.76
N GLN A 452 1.27 -6.55 13.10
CA GLN A 452 1.69 -6.27 14.47
C GLN A 452 0.53 -6.36 15.46
N LYS A 453 -0.63 -5.77 15.14
CA LYS A 453 -1.83 -5.89 15.99
C LYS A 453 -2.29 -7.34 16.10
N ARG A 454 -2.29 -8.07 14.98
CA ARG A 454 -2.69 -9.48 14.94
C ARG A 454 -1.76 -10.37 15.77
N PHE A 455 -0.46 -10.09 15.78
CA PHE A 455 0.48 -10.77 16.66
C PHE A 455 0.20 -10.47 18.13
N ILE A 456 -0.08 -9.23 18.50
CA ILE A 456 -0.44 -8.87 19.89
C ILE A 456 -1.72 -9.58 20.32
N GLU A 457 -2.74 -9.63 19.46
CA GLU A 457 -3.97 -10.39 19.70
C GLU A 457 -3.68 -11.89 19.91
N LEU A 458 -2.86 -12.48 19.03
CA LEU A 458 -2.47 -13.88 19.14
C LEU A 458 -1.71 -14.16 20.44
N TYR A 459 -0.73 -13.32 20.80
CA TYR A 459 -0.01 -13.45 22.06
C TYR A 459 -0.94 -13.31 23.27
N SER A 460 -1.93 -12.41 23.20
CA SER A 460 -2.96 -12.26 24.24
C SER A 460 -3.79 -13.55 24.37
N GLN A 461 -4.22 -14.13 23.24
CA GLN A 461 -4.99 -15.37 23.23
C GLN A 461 -4.18 -16.55 23.78
N VAL A 462 -2.92 -16.72 23.37
CA VAL A 462 -2.02 -17.76 23.89
C VAL A 462 -1.77 -17.57 25.39
N SER A 463 -1.60 -16.33 25.84
CA SER A 463 -1.44 -16.03 27.27
C SER A 463 -2.70 -16.35 28.07
N ALA A 464 -3.89 -16.05 27.53
CA ALA A 464 -5.16 -16.37 28.17
C ALA A 464 -5.36 -17.89 28.31
N THR A 465 -5.15 -18.66 27.24
CA THR A 465 -5.27 -20.13 27.28
C THR A 465 -4.22 -20.77 28.17
N HIS A 466 -2.99 -20.24 28.20
CA HIS A 466 -1.96 -20.68 29.14
C HIS A 466 -2.36 -20.41 30.60
N LYS A 467 -2.95 -19.24 30.88
CA LYS A 467 -3.45 -18.89 32.22
C LYS A 467 -4.58 -19.83 32.65
N GLU A 468 -5.55 -20.10 31.78
CA GLU A 468 -6.63 -21.06 32.04
C GLU A 468 -6.08 -22.46 32.31
N THR A 469 -5.16 -22.94 31.46
CA THR A 469 -4.50 -24.24 31.63
C THR A 469 -3.81 -24.32 32.99
N LYS A 470 -3.06 -23.28 33.38
CA LYS A 470 -2.40 -23.21 34.69
C LYS A 470 -3.40 -23.21 35.84
N GLN A 471 -4.55 -22.54 35.70
CA GLN A 471 -5.62 -22.58 36.70
C GLN A 471 -6.18 -23.99 36.85
N PHE A 472 -6.43 -24.71 35.76
CA PHE A 472 -6.89 -26.11 35.81
C PHE A 472 -5.87 -27.02 36.49
N PHE A 473 -4.58 -26.94 36.13
CA PHE A 473 -3.54 -27.72 36.80
C PHE A 473 -3.42 -27.39 38.29
N THR A 474 -3.52 -26.11 38.66
CA THR A 474 -3.46 -25.70 40.07
C THR A 474 -4.66 -26.25 40.84
N LEU A 475 -5.85 -26.18 40.26
CA LEU A 475 -7.07 -26.73 40.86
C LEU A 475 -6.96 -28.26 41.01
N TYR A 476 -6.53 -28.94 39.95
CA TYR A 476 -6.32 -30.39 39.98
C TYR A 476 -5.33 -30.79 41.08
N ASN A 477 -4.15 -30.17 41.13
CA ASN A 477 -3.15 -30.47 42.16
C ASN A 477 -3.68 -30.19 43.57
N THR A 478 -4.45 -29.11 43.75
CA THR A 478 -5.06 -28.80 45.05
C THR A 478 -6.11 -29.84 45.46
N LEU A 479 -6.90 -30.32 44.52
CA LEU A 479 -7.89 -31.38 44.76
C LEU A 479 -7.23 -32.74 45.01
N ASP A 480 -6.15 -33.04 44.29
CA ASP A 480 -5.36 -34.26 44.49
C ASP A 480 -4.68 -34.26 45.86
N ASP A 481 -4.05 -33.15 46.26
CA ASP A 481 -3.51 -32.98 47.61
C ASP A 481 -4.59 -33.19 48.68
N LYS A 482 -5.77 -32.56 48.51
CA LYS A 482 -6.91 -32.74 49.43
C LYS A 482 -7.36 -34.19 49.49
N LYS A 483 -7.46 -34.87 48.35
CA LYS A 483 -7.81 -36.29 48.27
C LYS A 483 -6.80 -37.13 49.04
N VAL A 484 -5.50 -36.91 48.84
CA VAL A 484 -4.43 -37.62 49.55
C VAL A 484 -4.50 -37.38 51.06
N TYR A 485 -4.83 -36.17 51.52
CA TYR A 485 -5.03 -35.91 52.96
C TYR A 485 -6.27 -36.61 53.51
N LEU A 486 -7.39 -36.60 52.79
CA LEU A 486 -8.60 -37.31 53.19
C LEU A 486 -8.40 -38.83 53.21
N GLU A 487 -7.65 -39.40 52.27
CA GLU A 487 -7.28 -40.81 52.27
C GLU A 487 -6.41 -41.16 53.49
N LYS A 488 -5.47 -40.28 53.88
CA LYS A 488 -4.68 -40.48 55.11
C LYS A 488 -5.55 -40.42 56.36
N GLU A 489 -6.52 -39.51 56.42
CA GLU A 489 -7.47 -39.43 57.54
C GLU A 489 -8.37 -40.68 57.61
N ALA A 490 -8.89 -41.14 56.48
CA ALA A 490 -9.69 -42.36 56.40
C ALA A 490 -8.88 -43.59 56.83
N ASN A 491 -7.64 -43.72 56.35
CA ASN A 491 -6.74 -44.81 56.73
C ASN A 491 -6.39 -44.77 58.22
N LEU A 492 -6.18 -43.57 58.78
CA LEU A 492 -5.95 -43.39 60.21
C LEU A 492 -7.17 -43.81 61.03
N LEU A 493 -8.37 -43.40 60.63
CA LEU A 493 -9.62 -43.79 61.28
C LEU A 493 -9.88 -45.30 61.22
N ASN A 494 -9.63 -45.94 60.06
CA ASN A 494 -9.71 -47.39 59.92
C ASN A 494 -8.73 -48.10 60.85
N SER A 495 -7.46 -47.65 60.90
CA SER A 495 -6.46 -48.22 61.81
C SER A 495 -6.85 -48.07 63.28
N ILE A 496 -7.47 -46.96 63.67
CA ILE A 496 -7.99 -46.76 65.03
C ILE A 496 -9.14 -47.73 65.30
N HIS A 497 -10.06 -47.88 64.35
CA HIS A 497 -11.23 -48.75 64.48
C HIS A 497 -10.84 -50.23 64.62
N ASP A 498 -9.95 -50.73 63.76
CA ASP A 498 -9.51 -52.12 63.75
C ASP A 498 -8.76 -52.49 65.04
N ASN A 499 -7.94 -51.57 65.56
CA ASN A 499 -7.17 -51.78 66.78
C ASN A 499 -7.99 -51.57 68.07
N PHE A 500 -9.16 -50.94 67.99
CA PHE A 500 -9.96 -50.55 69.16
C PHE A 500 -10.42 -51.76 69.98
N GLN A 501 -10.97 -52.79 69.34
CA GLN A 501 -11.48 -53.97 70.05
C GLN A 501 -10.35 -54.75 70.76
N GLN A 502 -9.18 -54.88 70.13
CA GLN A 502 -8.03 -55.56 70.73
C GLN A 502 -7.41 -54.76 71.87
N ALA A 503 -7.29 -53.44 71.72
CA ALA A 503 -6.77 -52.55 72.75
C ALA A 503 -7.68 -52.50 74.00
N MET A 504 -9.00 -52.61 73.82
CA MET A 504 -9.96 -52.58 74.91
C MET A 504 -10.11 -53.91 75.66
N ALA A 505 -9.50 -55.00 75.18
CA ALA A 505 -9.56 -56.33 75.80
C ALA A 505 -8.70 -56.47 77.07
N SER A 506 -7.69 -55.60 77.27
CA SER A 506 -6.81 -55.63 78.44
C SER A 506 -6.51 -54.22 78.97
N SER A 507 -6.43 -54.06 80.29
CA SER A 507 -6.15 -52.78 80.95
C SER A 507 -4.80 -52.19 80.51
N ALA A 508 -3.77 -53.02 80.40
CA ALA A 508 -2.43 -52.60 79.95
C ALA A 508 -2.41 -52.18 78.47
N ALA A 509 -3.15 -52.90 77.61
CA ALA A 509 -3.27 -52.58 76.19
C ALA A 509 -4.06 -51.27 75.97
N LYS A 510 -5.06 -51.02 76.80
CA LYS A 510 -5.84 -49.77 76.80
C LYS A 510 -4.98 -48.56 77.13
N GLU A 511 -4.11 -48.67 78.14
CA GLU A 511 -3.20 -47.57 78.51
C GLU A 511 -2.17 -47.29 77.40
N GLN A 512 -1.66 -48.32 76.74
CA GLN A 512 -0.77 -48.18 75.58
C GLN A 512 -1.47 -47.52 74.38
N PHE A 513 -2.71 -47.89 74.08
CA PHE A 513 -3.50 -47.30 73.02
C PHE A 513 -3.78 -45.80 73.26
N LEU A 514 -4.06 -45.41 74.51
CA LEU A 514 -4.22 -43.99 74.86
C LEU A 514 -2.94 -43.18 74.63
N ARG A 515 -1.77 -43.72 75.01
CA ARG A 515 -0.48 -43.08 74.73
C ARG A 515 -0.20 -42.96 73.22
N GLN A 516 -0.59 -43.98 72.43
CA GLN A 516 -0.48 -43.91 70.97
C GLN A 516 -1.41 -42.85 70.36
N MET A 517 -2.65 -42.73 70.86
CA MET A 517 -3.58 -41.69 70.43
C MET A 517 -3.04 -40.28 70.74
N GLU A 518 -2.47 -40.07 71.92
CA GLU A 518 -1.81 -38.79 72.27
C GLU A 518 -0.66 -38.47 71.33
N GLN A 519 0.18 -39.46 70.99
CA GLN A 519 1.27 -39.29 70.01
C GLN A 519 0.75 -38.94 68.61
N ILE A 520 -0.32 -39.58 68.15
CA ILE A 520 -0.95 -39.29 66.85
C ILE A 520 -1.47 -37.84 66.84
N VAL A 521 -2.19 -37.42 67.88
CA VAL A 521 -2.72 -36.06 67.99
C VAL A 521 -1.59 -35.03 67.99
N GLU A 522 -0.51 -35.29 68.72
CA GLU A 522 0.66 -34.41 68.75
C GLU A 522 1.36 -34.33 67.38
N GLY A 523 1.49 -35.47 66.68
CA GLY A 523 2.00 -35.51 65.31
C GLY A 523 1.15 -34.69 64.32
N ILE A 524 -0.19 -34.73 64.45
CA ILE A 524 -1.11 -33.93 63.64
C ILE A 524 -0.93 -32.43 63.95
N LYS A 525 -0.83 -32.05 65.23
CA LYS A 525 -0.59 -30.65 65.63
C LYS A 525 0.74 -30.12 65.06
N GLN A 526 1.81 -30.89 65.15
CA GLN A 526 3.11 -30.51 64.59
C GLN A 526 3.05 -30.36 63.06
N ASN A 527 2.38 -31.27 62.36
CA ASN A 527 2.18 -31.17 60.91
C ASN A 527 1.38 -29.92 60.52
N ARG A 528 0.33 -29.59 61.28
CA ARG A 528 -0.43 -28.35 61.06
C ARG A 528 0.45 -27.11 61.22
N ILE A 529 1.27 -27.02 62.26
CA ILE A 529 2.19 -25.89 62.47
C ILE A 529 3.17 -25.78 61.30
N LYS A 530 3.74 -26.90 60.85
CA LYS A 530 4.66 -26.94 59.71
C LYS A 530 4.00 -26.45 58.42
N MET A 531 2.75 -26.84 58.16
CA MET A 531 2.00 -26.39 56.98
C MET A 531 1.62 -24.90 57.06
N GLU A 532 1.23 -24.40 58.24
CA GLU A 532 0.94 -22.97 58.42
C GLU A 532 2.19 -22.11 58.21
N LYS A 533 3.36 -22.56 58.68
CA LYS A 533 4.63 -21.88 58.42
C LYS A 533 4.94 -21.81 56.91
N LYS A 534 4.83 -22.94 56.20
CA LYS A 534 5.01 -22.98 54.73
C LYS A 534 4.04 -22.06 54.00
N LYS A 535 2.79 -21.97 54.45
CA LYS A 535 1.78 -21.06 53.88
C LYS A 535 2.19 -19.60 54.08
N GLN A 536 2.68 -19.23 55.27
CA GLN A 536 3.17 -17.88 55.54
C GLN A 536 4.39 -17.52 54.69
N GLU A 537 5.36 -18.43 54.56
CA GLU A 537 6.54 -18.23 53.69
C GLU A 537 6.14 -18.01 52.23
N ASN A 538 5.23 -18.83 51.69
CA ASN A 538 4.72 -18.66 50.32
C ASN A 538 3.92 -17.37 50.16
N LYS A 539 3.15 -16.96 51.17
CA LYS A 539 2.43 -15.69 51.17
C LYS A 539 3.39 -14.51 51.09
N MET A 540 4.42 -14.49 51.94
CA MET A 540 5.44 -13.44 51.91
C MET A 540 6.15 -13.38 50.55
N ARG A 541 6.52 -14.53 49.99
CA ARG A 541 7.14 -14.60 48.66
C ARG A 541 6.21 -14.09 47.55
N ARG A 542 4.92 -14.41 47.61
CA ARG A 542 3.92 -13.90 46.68
C ARG A 542 3.80 -12.37 46.78
N ASP A 543 3.75 -11.85 48.01
CA ASP A 543 3.61 -10.43 48.25
C ASP A 543 4.87 -9.66 47.76
N GLN A 544 6.07 -10.20 48.00
CA GLN A 544 7.33 -9.68 47.43
C GLN A 544 7.31 -9.63 45.90
N LEU A 545 6.93 -10.72 45.24
CA LEU A 545 6.83 -10.76 43.77
C LEU A 545 5.76 -9.81 43.23
N ASN A 546 4.70 -9.58 43.98
CA ASN A 546 3.67 -8.61 43.61
C ASN A 546 4.20 -7.18 43.71
N ASP A 547 4.99 -6.87 44.72
CA ASP A 547 5.62 -5.55 44.87
C ASP A 547 6.64 -5.30 43.73
N GLU A 548 7.47 -6.29 43.40
CA GLU A 548 8.37 -6.23 42.23
C GLU A 548 7.59 -6.02 40.92
N TYR A 549 6.45 -6.71 40.75
CA TYR A 549 5.58 -6.54 39.60
C TYR A 549 5.00 -5.12 39.51
N LEU A 550 4.56 -4.55 40.63
CA LEU A 550 4.06 -3.18 40.68
C LEU A 550 5.15 -2.17 40.33
N GLU A 551 6.38 -2.36 40.83
CA GLU A 551 7.52 -1.51 40.49
C GLU A 551 7.83 -1.56 38.98
N LEU A 552 7.79 -2.74 38.38
CA LEU A 552 7.98 -2.91 36.94
C LEU A 552 6.86 -2.24 36.12
N LEU A 553 5.61 -2.30 36.58
CA LEU A 553 4.50 -1.58 35.95
C LEU A 553 4.70 -0.07 35.99
N ASP A 554 5.19 0.47 37.11
CA ASP A 554 5.44 1.90 37.21
C ASP A 554 6.63 2.34 36.35
N LYS A 555 7.68 1.52 36.23
CA LYS A 555 8.76 1.72 35.25
C LYS A 555 8.23 1.71 33.81
N GLN A 556 7.32 0.78 33.49
CA GLN A 556 6.69 0.72 32.17
C GLN A 556 5.85 1.97 31.89
N ARG A 557 5.04 2.43 32.86
CA ARG A 557 4.26 3.68 32.74
C ARG A 557 5.16 4.89 32.55
N LEU A 558 6.26 4.96 33.31
CA LEU A 558 7.24 6.03 33.18
C LEU A 558 7.88 6.03 31.80
N TYR A 559 8.27 4.86 31.28
CA TYR A 559 8.80 4.72 29.92
C TYR A 559 7.82 5.18 28.85
N PHE A 560 6.55 4.79 28.95
CA PHE A 560 5.53 5.27 27.99
C PHE A 560 5.33 6.78 28.07
N LYS A 561 5.35 7.35 29.27
CA LYS A 561 5.27 8.80 29.46
C LYS A 561 6.48 9.50 28.84
N THR A 562 7.70 9.08 29.15
CA THR A 562 8.92 9.70 28.61
C THR A 562 9.01 9.59 27.08
N VAL A 563 8.60 8.45 26.50
CA VAL A 563 8.52 8.29 25.04
C VAL A 563 7.47 9.23 24.42
N LYS A 564 6.32 9.41 25.09
CA LYS A 564 5.30 10.35 24.63
C LYS A 564 5.82 11.79 24.68
N ASP A 565 6.40 12.19 25.80
CA ASP A 565 6.96 13.52 26.00
C ASP A 565 8.09 13.79 24.98
N PHE A 566 8.96 12.81 24.73
CA PHE A 566 10.01 12.89 23.71
C PHE A 566 9.43 13.09 22.29
N LYS A 567 8.38 12.34 21.92
CA LYS A 567 7.72 12.50 20.62
C LYS A 567 7.08 13.88 20.46
N GLU A 568 6.51 14.43 21.54
CA GLU A 568 5.96 15.78 21.53
C GLU A 568 7.06 16.83 21.34
N GLU A 569 8.20 16.69 22.01
CA GLU A 569 9.37 17.56 21.82
C GLU A 569 9.97 17.44 20.41
N CYS A 570 10.07 16.23 19.84
CA CYS A 570 10.47 16.05 18.45
C CYS A 570 9.55 16.82 17.49
N ARG A 571 8.23 16.71 17.69
CA ARG A 571 7.25 17.44 16.87
C ARG A 571 7.37 18.95 17.03
N LYS A 572 7.62 19.46 18.25
CA LYS A 572 7.90 20.88 18.49
C LYS A 572 9.16 21.33 17.75
N ASN A 573 10.22 20.53 17.80
CA ASN A 573 11.47 20.82 17.11
C ASN A 573 11.28 20.86 15.59
N GLU A 574 10.55 19.91 15.00
CA GLU A 574 10.18 19.95 13.57
C GLU A 574 9.40 21.22 13.20
N MET A 575 8.44 21.65 14.03
CA MET A 575 7.71 22.90 13.82
C MET A 575 8.60 24.15 13.95
N LEU A 576 9.60 24.13 14.82
CA LEU A 576 10.56 25.24 14.95
C LEU A 576 11.53 25.27 13.77
N LEU A 577 12.00 24.12 13.31
CA LEU A 577 12.84 23.99 12.12
C LEU A 577 12.11 24.45 10.86
N SER A 578 10.83 24.13 10.70
CA SER A 578 10.03 24.62 9.56
C SER A 578 9.85 26.14 9.60
N LYS A 579 9.62 26.73 10.79
CA LYS A 579 9.58 28.18 10.97
C LYS A 579 10.92 28.87 10.70
N LEU A 580 12.04 28.25 11.09
CA LEU A 580 13.38 28.76 10.79
C LEU A 580 13.67 28.71 9.29
N ARG A 581 13.32 27.62 8.61
CA ARG A 581 13.45 27.52 7.14
C ARG A 581 12.58 28.56 6.42
N ALA A 582 11.34 28.77 6.89
CA ALA A 582 10.47 29.79 6.33
C ALA A 582 11.00 31.22 6.53
N LYS A 583 11.67 31.50 7.66
CA LYS A 583 12.30 32.80 7.91
C LYS A 583 13.62 33.01 7.18
N GLY A 584 14.38 31.95 6.89
CA GLY A 584 15.62 32.03 6.11
C GLY A 584 15.40 32.11 4.59
N ALA A 585 14.17 31.91 4.13
CA ALA A 585 13.75 32.04 2.72
C ALA A 585 13.08 33.40 2.41
N SER A 586 12.96 34.29 3.40
CA SER A 586 12.61 35.71 3.27
C SER A 586 13.85 36.55 3.51
#